data_AF-A0A9X9Q9W6-F1
#
_entry.id   AF-A0A9X9Q9W6-F1
#
_cell.length_a   1.000
_cell.length_b   1.000
_cell.length_c   1.000
_cell.angle_alpha   90.00
_cell.angle_beta   90.00
_cell.angle_gamma   90.00
#
_symmetry.space_group_name_H-M   'P 1'
#
loop_
_entity.id
_entity.type
_entity.pdbx_description
1 polymer ?
#
loop_
_entity_poly.entity_id
_entity_poly.type
_entity_poly.pdbx_seq_one_letter_code
_entity_poly.pdbx_strand_id
1 'polypeptide(L)'
;MIPEPSHTPGNASTVTSPVPVTGLLGMGASSCNASFEDTRVFLVGVYSAVFAVGLPANCVTAGLTLLQVLQGNVLAVYLFSLALCELLYIGTLPLWAVYIQNQHRWTLGVWACRVTGYIFFCNLYVSILFLCCISCDRFLAVVYALESRGHRQQRTAVLVSVSVFVLVGLAHSPVFRMGGELTCF
;
A
#
# COMPACT_ATOMS: atom_id res chain seq x y z
N MET A 1 4.52 -64.04 37.93
CA MET A 1 3.30 -63.96 37.10
C MET A 1 3.00 -62.47 36.92
N ILE A 2 3.61 -61.89 35.88
CA ILE A 2 2.97 -61.23 34.73
C ILE A 2 2.77 -59.72 34.97
N PRO A 3 3.60 -58.86 34.35
CA PRO A 3 3.41 -57.41 34.23
C PRO A 3 2.54 -57.04 33.00
N GLU A 4 1.90 -55.88 33.06
CA GLU A 4 1.13 -55.24 31.98
C GLU A 4 1.96 -54.95 30.72
N PRO A 5 1.40 -55.14 29.50
CA PRO A 5 1.96 -54.62 28.27
C PRO A 5 1.16 -53.44 27.66
N SER A 6 1.96 -52.64 26.96
CA SER A 6 1.75 -51.47 26.12
C SER A 6 0.90 -51.61 24.86
N HIS A 7 0.36 -50.46 24.42
CA HIS A 7 0.16 -49.96 23.03
C HIS A 7 -0.51 -50.87 21.99
N THR A 8 -1.72 -50.45 21.55
CA THR A 8 -2.36 -50.86 20.29
C THR A 8 -2.38 -49.70 19.27
N PRO A 9 -2.15 -49.96 17.96
CA PRO A 9 -2.37 -49.00 16.89
C PRO A 9 -3.79 -49.15 16.30
N GLY A 10 -4.51 -48.03 16.18
CA GLY A 10 -5.87 -47.97 15.62
C GLY A 10 -5.89 -47.28 14.26
N ASN A 11 -6.23 -48.06 13.25
CA ASN A 11 -6.34 -47.80 11.81
C ASN A 11 -7.36 -46.69 11.46
N ALA A 12 -7.02 -45.75 10.57
CA ALA A 12 -7.99 -44.83 9.94
C ALA A 12 -7.88 -44.93 8.41
N SER A 13 -8.89 -45.60 7.88
CA SER A 13 -9.17 -46.05 6.52
C SER A 13 -8.95 -45.04 5.39
N THR A 14 -8.27 -45.51 4.35
CA THR A 14 -8.48 -45.15 2.93
C THR A 14 -9.96 -45.18 2.56
N VAL A 15 -10.50 -44.04 2.12
CA VAL A 15 -11.76 -44.00 1.35
C VAL A 15 -11.40 -43.66 -0.10
N THR A 16 -11.18 -44.72 -0.87
CA THR A 16 -11.29 -44.72 -2.33
C THR A 16 -12.77 -44.78 -2.68
N SER A 17 -13.28 -43.81 -3.44
CA SER A 17 -14.34 -44.10 -4.42
C SER A 17 -14.35 -43.06 -5.54
N PRO A 18 -14.49 -43.49 -6.82
CA PRO A 18 -14.45 -42.63 -7.98
C PRO A 18 -15.84 -42.05 -8.27
N VAL A 19 -15.96 -40.74 -8.47
CA VAL A 19 -17.18 -40.14 -9.02
C VAL A 19 -17.02 -40.03 -10.54
N PRO A 20 -17.92 -40.59 -11.36
CA PRO A 20 -17.84 -40.47 -12.80
C PRO A 20 -18.40 -39.11 -13.23
N VAL A 21 -17.53 -38.15 -13.52
CA VAL A 21 -17.93 -36.87 -14.15
C VAL A 21 -17.72 -37.00 -15.66
N THR A 22 -18.67 -37.67 -16.33
CA THR A 22 -18.81 -37.61 -17.79
C THR A 22 -19.94 -36.65 -18.13
N GLY A 23 -19.61 -35.43 -18.57
CA GLY A 23 -20.58 -34.52 -19.16
C GLY A 23 -20.21 -33.03 -19.12
N LEU A 24 -19.62 -32.56 -20.22
CA LEU A 24 -19.54 -31.18 -20.71
C LEU A 24 -18.38 -30.26 -20.25
N LEU A 25 -17.65 -29.82 -21.28
CA LEU A 25 -16.65 -28.74 -21.37
C LEU A 25 -15.24 -29.07 -20.90
N GLY A 26 -14.40 -29.36 -21.90
CA GLY A 26 -12.95 -29.30 -21.77
C GLY A 26 -12.51 -27.87 -21.44
N MET A 27 -12.28 -27.61 -20.16
CA MET A 27 -11.13 -26.82 -19.76
C MET A 27 -10.11 -27.82 -19.26
N GLY A 28 -9.03 -28.02 -20.03
CA GLY A 28 -7.84 -28.63 -19.47
C GLY A 28 -7.53 -27.92 -18.15
N ALA A 29 -7.11 -28.67 -17.15
CA ALA A 29 -6.43 -28.08 -16.00
C ALA A 29 -5.17 -27.41 -16.54
N SER A 30 -5.31 -26.17 -17.00
CA SER A 30 -4.22 -25.29 -17.33
C SER A 30 -3.52 -25.06 -16.02
N SER A 31 -2.43 -25.80 -15.80
CA SER A 31 -1.48 -25.57 -14.73
C SER A 31 -1.13 -24.09 -14.77
N CYS A 32 -1.63 -23.31 -13.81
CA CYS A 32 -1.34 -21.88 -13.70
C CYS A 32 0.08 -21.74 -13.13
N ASN A 33 1.06 -22.20 -13.90
CA ASN A 33 2.47 -22.16 -13.53
C ASN A 33 3.06 -20.89 -14.14
N ALA A 34 2.60 -19.74 -13.65
CA ALA A 34 3.37 -18.51 -13.85
C ALA A 34 4.72 -18.74 -13.18
N SER A 35 5.81 -18.68 -13.94
CA SER A 35 7.16 -18.80 -13.42
C SER A 35 7.37 -17.71 -12.37
N PHE A 36 7.45 -18.10 -11.10
CA PHE A 36 7.66 -17.19 -9.97
C PHE A 36 8.91 -16.34 -10.17
N GLU A 37 9.94 -16.92 -10.79
CA GLU A 37 11.21 -16.26 -11.10
C GLU A 37 11.03 -15.07 -12.06
N ASP A 38 10.25 -15.22 -13.13
CA ASP A 38 10.00 -14.15 -14.09
C ASP A 38 9.24 -12.99 -13.42
N THR A 39 8.25 -13.32 -12.59
CA THR A 39 7.48 -12.33 -11.83
C THR A 39 8.35 -11.58 -10.83
N ARG A 40 9.25 -12.28 -10.13
CA ARG A 40 10.16 -11.70 -9.15
C ARG A 40 11.13 -10.71 -9.79
N VAL A 41 11.77 -11.10 -10.89
CA VAL A 41 12.71 -10.24 -11.63
C VAL A 41 11.99 -9.01 -12.17
N PHE A 42 10.80 -9.19 -12.74
CA PHE A 42 9.97 -8.09 -13.22
C PHE A 42 9.59 -7.12 -12.10
N LEU A 43 9.05 -7.59 -10.99
CA LEU A 43 8.62 -6.74 -9.86
C LEU A 43 9.76 -5.94 -9.26
N VAL A 44 10.92 -6.59 -9.03
CA VAL A 44 12.11 -5.91 -8.50
C VAL A 44 12.66 -4.89 -9.50
N GLY A 45 12.62 -5.20 -10.79
CA GLY A 45 12.93 -4.26 -11.86
C GLY A 45 12.00 -3.04 -11.84
N VAL A 46 10.69 -3.25 -11.70
CA VAL A 46 9.71 -2.16 -11.61
C VAL A 46 9.93 -1.32 -10.35
N TYR A 47 10.08 -1.93 -9.17
CA TYR A 47 10.29 -1.18 -7.93
C TYR A 47 11.59 -0.38 -7.95
N SER A 48 12.68 -0.94 -8.50
CA SER A 48 13.94 -0.21 -8.65
C SER A 48 13.85 0.94 -9.64
N ALA A 49 13.16 0.77 -10.78
CA ALA A 49 12.92 1.84 -11.75
C ALA A 49 12.05 2.96 -11.16
N VAL A 50 10.96 2.61 -10.46
CA VAL A 50 10.09 3.59 -9.78
C VAL A 50 10.86 4.31 -8.69
N PHE A 51 11.74 3.64 -7.94
CA PHE A 51 12.59 4.31 -6.97
C PHE A 51 13.57 5.29 -7.63
N ALA A 52 14.28 4.84 -8.68
CA ALA A 52 15.29 5.64 -9.37
C ALA A 52 14.72 6.89 -10.05
N VAL A 53 13.53 6.79 -10.65
CA VAL A 53 12.88 7.92 -11.34
C VAL A 53 11.97 8.71 -10.40
N GLY A 54 11.20 8.01 -9.58
CA GLY A 54 10.19 8.60 -8.70
C GLY A 54 10.79 9.43 -7.57
N LEU A 55 11.92 9.00 -6.98
CA LEU A 55 12.57 9.75 -5.91
C LEU A 55 13.01 11.15 -6.39
N PRO A 56 13.83 11.32 -7.44
CA PRO A 56 14.22 12.64 -7.91
C PRO A 56 13.01 13.46 -8.41
N ALA A 57 12.07 12.85 -9.12
CA ALA A 57 10.89 13.55 -9.63
C ALA A 57 10.00 14.11 -8.50
N ASN A 58 9.73 13.32 -7.47
CA ASN A 58 8.93 13.77 -6.33
C ASN A 58 9.71 14.74 -5.43
N CYS A 59 11.03 14.61 -5.30
CA CYS A 59 11.87 15.60 -4.60
C CYS A 59 11.81 16.97 -5.28
N VAL A 60 11.95 17.02 -6.61
CA VAL A 60 11.82 18.26 -7.38
C VAL A 60 10.42 18.85 -7.21
N THR A 61 9.38 18.02 -7.33
CA THR A 61 8.00 18.45 -7.13
C THR A 61 7.78 19.02 -5.72
N ALA A 62 8.26 18.35 -4.68
CA ALA A 62 8.17 18.82 -3.30
C ALA A 62 8.90 20.16 -3.12
N GLY A 63 10.10 20.32 -3.69
CA GLY A 63 10.85 21.58 -3.63
C GLY A 63 10.14 22.74 -4.33
N LEU A 64 9.65 22.52 -5.55
CA LEU A 64 8.93 23.55 -6.32
C LEU A 64 7.60 23.93 -5.68
N THR A 65 6.83 22.93 -5.23
CA THR A 65 5.54 23.17 -4.57
C THR A 65 5.74 23.84 -3.22
N LEU A 66 6.80 23.53 -2.47
CA LEU A 66 7.14 24.24 -1.24
C LEU A 66 7.38 25.74 -1.50
N LEU A 67 8.14 26.09 -2.54
CA LEU A 67 8.35 27.49 -2.92
C LEU A 67 7.02 28.17 -3.27
N GLN A 68 6.13 27.48 -4.00
CA GLN A 68 4.81 28.01 -4.35
C GLN A 68 3.87 28.12 -3.13
N VAL A 69 3.99 27.24 -2.15
CA VAL A 69 3.27 27.34 -0.86
C VAL A 69 3.68 28.61 -0.13
N LEU A 70 4.99 28.92 -0.11
CA LEU A 70 5.51 30.16 0.48
C LEU A 70 5.01 31.42 -0.26
N GLN A 71 4.71 31.31 -1.55
CA GLN A 71 4.12 32.38 -2.37
C GLN A 71 2.59 32.50 -2.21
N GLY A 72 1.96 31.65 -1.39
CA GLY A 72 0.53 31.72 -1.09
C GLY A 72 -0.38 30.92 -2.03
N ASN A 73 0.18 30.01 -2.84
CA ASN A 73 -0.62 29.20 -3.76
C ASN A 73 -1.33 28.04 -3.04
N VAL A 74 -2.66 28.02 -3.09
CA VAL A 74 -3.51 27.00 -2.46
C VAL A 74 -3.28 25.63 -3.09
N LEU A 75 -3.21 25.56 -4.42
CA LEU A 75 -2.99 24.30 -5.15
C LEU A 75 -1.64 23.68 -4.76
N ALA A 76 -0.63 24.52 -4.52
CA ALA A 76 0.69 24.06 -4.12
C ALA A 76 0.69 23.33 -2.77
N VAL A 77 -0.23 23.66 -1.85
CA VAL A 77 -0.36 22.95 -0.56
C VAL A 77 -0.78 21.51 -0.78
N TYR A 78 -1.76 21.28 -1.67
CA TYR A 78 -2.22 19.92 -2.01
C TYR A 78 -1.14 19.15 -2.75
N LEU A 79 -0.48 19.77 -3.72
CA LEU A 79 0.60 19.13 -4.49
C LEU A 79 1.83 18.82 -3.62
N PHE A 80 2.18 19.69 -2.68
CA PHE A 80 3.25 19.44 -1.71
C PHE A 80 2.92 18.26 -0.81
N SER A 81 1.68 18.21 -0.30
CA SER A 81 1.20 17.12 0.55
C SER A 81 1.21 15.78 -0.21
N LEU A 82 0.80 15.78 -1.47
CA LEU A 82 0.86 14.63 -2.37
C LEU A 82 2.31 14.16 -2.57
N ALA A 83 3.22 15.07 -2.92
CA ALA A 83 4.63 14.75 -3.15
C ALA A 83 5.30 14.19 -1.88
N LEU A 84 4.96 14.71 -0.70
CA LEU A 84 5.47 14.18 0.57
C LEU A 84 5.02 12.74 0.81
N CYS A 85 3.74 12.42 0.56
CA CYS A 85 3.22 11.06 0.65
C CYS A 85 3.89 10.10 -0.34
N GLU A 86 4.13 10.54 -1.57
CA GLU A 86 4.83 9.74 -2.59
C GLU A 86 6.28 9.48 -2.18
N LEU A 87 6.99 10.48 -1.65
CA LEU A 87 8.36 10.30 -1.15
C LEU A 87 8.45 9.28 -0.01
N LEU A 88 7.51 9.33 0.93
CA LEU A 88 7.43 8.35 2.01
C LEU A 88 7.22 6.93 1.47
N TYR A 89 6.30 6.74 0.52
CA TYR A 89 6.04 5.44 -0.07
C TYR A 89 7.21 4.94 -0.92
N ILE A 90 7.79 5.79 -1.77
CA ILE A 90 8.96 5.47 -2.59
C ILE A 90 10.13 5.03 -1.70
N GLY A 91 10.32 5.67 -0.54
CA GLY A 91 11.31 5.26 0.45
C GLY A 91 11.12 3.83 0.98
N THR A 92 9.90 3.28 0.91
CA THR A 92 9.61 1.89 1.30
C THR A 92 9.80 0.87 0.17
N LEU A 93 9.88 1.29 -1.10
CA LEU A 93 10.10 0.39 -2.24
C LEU A 93 11.34 -0.54 -2.11
N PRO A 94 12.51 -0.11 -1.58
CA PRO A 94 13.62 -1.03 -1.35
C PRO A 94 13.26 -2.16 -0.37
N LEU A 95 12.40 -1.91 0.63
CA LEU A 95 11.92 -2.94 1.55
C LEU A 95 11.04 -3.96 0.83
N TRP A 96 10.17 -3.49 -0.07
CA TRP A 96 9.36 -4.36 -0.94
C TRP A 96 10.23 -5.21 -1.86
N ALA A 97 11.28 -4.63 -2.46
CA ALA A 97 12.21 -5.39 -3.29
C ALA A 97 12.89 -6.52 -2.49
N VAL A 98 13.33 -6.25 -1.26
CA VAL A 98 13.92 -7.28 -0.37
C VAL A 98 12.90 -8.34 0.02
N TYR A 99 11.65 -7.97 0.29
CA TYR A 99 10.57 -8.92 0.60
C TYR A 99 10.29 -9.88 -0.57
N ILE A 100 10.23 -9.36 -1.79
CA ILE A 100 10.03 -10.16 -3.01
C ILE A 100 11.24 -11.08 -3.29
N GLN A 101 12.47 -10.58 -3.09
CA GLN A 101 13.70 -11.38 -3.20
C GLN A 101 13.71 -12.55 -2.19
N ASN A 102 13.20 -12.31 -0.98
CA ASN A 102 13.11 -13.31 0.09
C ASN A 102 11.88 -14.24 -0.02
N GLN A 103 11.32 -14.44 -1.22
CA GLN A 103 10.18 -15.35 -1.44
C GLN A 103 8.97 -14.99 -0.58
N HIS A 104 8.62 -13.70 -0.50
CA HIS A 104 7.53 -13.17 0.33
C HIS A 104 7.72 -13.41 1.84
N ARG A 105 8.96 -13.58 2.30
CA ARG A 105 9.27 -13.72 3.72
C ARG A 105 9.85 -12.42 4.26
N TRP A 106 9.15 -11.83 5.23
CA TRP A 106 9.58 -10.60 5.88
C TRP A 106 10.66 -10.86 6.93
N THR A 107 11.84 -10.22 6.79
CA THR A 107 13.00 -10.44 7.66
C THR A 107 13.47 -9.19 8.42
N LEU A 108 12.97 -8.00 8.10
CA LEU A 108 13.39 -6.72 8.72
C LEU A 108 12.68 -6.40 10.05
N GLY A 109 12.02 -7.39 10.65
CA GLY A 109 11.32 -7.27 11.94
C GLY A 109 9.91 -6.68 11.85
N VAL A 110 9.13 -6.91 12.90
CA VAL A 110 7.68 -6.62 12.95
C VAL A 110 7.39 -5.12 12.81
N TRP A 111 8.23 -4.27 13.39
CA TRP A 111 8.07 -2.81 13.30
C TRP A 111 8.14 -2.31 11.86
N ALA A 112 9.17 -2.72 11.10
CA ALA A 112 9.33 -2.30 9.72
C ALA A 112 8.19 -2.81 8.82
N CYS A 113 7.67 -4.01 9.09
CA CYS A 113 6.51 -4.57 8.38
C CYS A 113 5.25 -3.71 8.60
N ARG A 114 4.93 -3.41 9.87
CA ARG A 114 3.78 -2.55 10.21
C ARG A 114 3.91 -1.15 9.62
N VAL A 115 5.09 -0.54 9.71
CA VAL A 115 5.37 0.80 9.16
C VAL A 115 5.23 0.79 7.64
N THR A 116 5.79 -0.21 6.95
CA THR A 116 5.69 -0.32 5.49
C THR A 116 4.23 -0.44 5.03
N GLY A 117 3.43 -1.24 5.75
CA GLY A 117 2.03 -1.45 5.39
C GLY A 117 1.19 -0.21 5.69
N TYR A 118 1.44 0.40 6.84
CA TYR A 118 0.84 1.68 7.21
C TYR A 118 1.13 2.76 6.15
N ILE A 119 2.39 2.91 5.71
CA ILE A 119 2.77 3.90 4.69
C ILE A 119 2.08 3.60 3.35
N PHE A 120 2.01 2.33 2.93
CA PHE A 120 1.33 1.95 1.69
C PHE A 120 -0.14 2.37 1.69
N PHE A 121 -0.90 1.99 2.72
CA PHE A 121 -2.30 2.39 2.82
C PHE A 121 -2.45 3.90 2.97
N CYS A 122 -1.62 4.54 3.80
CA CYS A 122 -1.66 5.99 3.97
C CYS A 122 -1.44 6.71 2.64
N ASN A 123 -0.42 6.34 1.87
CA ASN A 123 -0.16 6.92 0.56
C ASN A 123 -1.38 6.77 -0.37
N LEU A 124 -1.93 5.55 -0.49
CA LEU A 124 -3.07 5.28 -1.35
C LEU A 124 -4.29 6.15 -1.00
N TYR A 125 -4.69 6.18 0.28
CA TYR A 125 -5.87 6.95 0.70
C TYR A 125 -5.65 8.46 0.69
N VAL A 126 -4.49 8.93 1.15
CA VAL A 126 -4.18 10.37 1.20
C VAL A 126 -4.11 10.94 -0.22
N SER A 127 -3.49 10.22 -1.16
CA SER A 127 -3.41 10.65 -2.56
C SER A 127 -4.79 10.76 -3.20
N ILE A 128 -5.68 9.78 -2.99
CA ILE A 128 -7.06 9.83 -3.51
C ILE A 128 -7.81 11.04 -2.93
N LEU A 129 -7.76 11.22 -1.61
CA LEU A 129 -8.45 12.33 -0.94
C LEU A 129 -7.94 13.69 -1.42
N PHE A 130 -6.64 13.85 -1.62
CA PHE A 130 -6.09 15.10 -2.17
C PHE A 130 -6.50 15.35 -3.60
N LEU A 131 -6.51 14.32 -4.47
CA LEU A 131 -7.00 14.47 -5.84
C LEU A 131 -8.47 14.88 -5.88
N CYS A 132 -9.30 14.32 -4.98
CA CYS A 132 -10.68 14.77 -4.80
C CYS A 132 -10.75 16.23 -4.36
N CYS A 133 -9.97 16.63 -3.35
CA CYS A 133 -9.92 18.02 -2.88
C CYS A 133 -9.48 18.99 -3.97
N ILE A 134 -8.44 18.66 -4.75
CA ILE A 134 -7.97 19.46 -5.88
C ILE A 134 -9.07 19.62 -6.94
N SER A 135 -9.79 18.53 -7.24
CA SER A 135 -10.88 18.54 -8.21
C SER A 135 -12.05 19.43 -7.74
N CYS A 136 -12.42 19.32 -6.46
CA CYS A 136 -13.44 20.18 -5.85
C CYS A 136 -13.00 21.65 -5.81
N ASP A 137 -11.74 21.94 -5.46
CA ASP A 137 -11.18 23.30 -5.45
C ASP A 137 -11.27 23.94 -6.84
N ARG A 138 -10.82 23.22 -7.88
CA ARG A 138 -10.91 23.69 -9.27
C ARG A 138 -12.35 23.90 -9.71
N PHE A 139 -13.26 23.00 -9.36
CA PHE A 139 -14.69 23.14 -9.65
C PHE A 139 -15.28 24.39 -8.99
N LEU A 140 -15.01 24.61 -7.70
CA LEU A 140 -15.47 25.80 -6.99
C LEU A 140 -14.86 27.09 -7.53
N ALA A 141 -13.58 27.07 -7.94
CA ALA A 141 -12.92 28.22 -8.55
C ALA A 141 -13.59 28.64 -9.87
N VAL A 142 -14.01 27.67 -10.69
CA VAL A 142 -14.70 27.94 -11.96
C VAL A 142 -16.13 28.40 -11.74
N VAL A 143 -16.89 27.71 -10.87
CA VAL A 143 -18.31 28.02 -10.64
C VAL A 143 -18.51 29.31 -9.87
N TYR A 144 -17.62 29.61 -8.91
CA TYR A 144 -17.79 30.72 -7.97
C TYR A 144 -16.77 31.85 -8.12
N ALA A 145 -15.97 31.90 -9.21
CA ALA A 145 -15.03 32.97 -9.57
C ALA A 145 -14.57 33.82 -8.37
N LEU A 146 -13.89 33.18 -7.41
CA LEU A 146 -13.74 33.70 -6.05
C LEU A 146 -12.76 34.89 -6.00
N GLU A 147 -13.29 36.09 -6.19
CA GLU A 147 -12.52 37.33 -6.41
C GLU A 147 -11.76 37.90 -5.19
N SER A 148 -11.84 37.31 -3.99
CA SER A 148 -11.17 37.90 -2.80
C SER A 148 -10.73 36.96 -1.68
N ARG A 149 -10.61 35.64 -1.91
CA ARG A 149 -10.40 34.65 -0.81
C ARG A 149 -9.04 33.95 -0.72
N GLY A 150 -8.06 34.28 -1.57
CA GLY A 150 -6.80 33.51 -1.71
C GLY A 150 -6.09 33.12 -0.41
N HIS A 151 -5.87 34.06 0.51
CA HIS A 151 -5.16 33.77 1.77
C HIS A 151 -6.01 32.96 2.78
N ARG A 152 -7.34 33.13 2.78
CA ARG A 152 -8.24 32.33 3.62
C ARG A 152 -8.37 30.91 3.08
N GLN A 153 -8.41 30.76 1.76
CA GLN A 153 -8.38 29.48 1.06
C GLN A 153 -7.10 28.69 1.37
N GLN A 154 -5.94 29.34 1.43
CA GLN A 154 -4.68 28.67 1.75
C GLN A 154 -4.68 28.08 3.17
N ARG A 155 -5.13 28.84 4.17
CA ARG A 155 -5.29 28.32 5.54
C ARG A 155 -6.25 27.14 5.58
N THR A 156 -7.37 27.22 4.87
CA THR A 156 -8.32 26.10 4.74
C THR A 156 -7.66 24.88 4.10
N ALA A 157 -6.89 25.04 3.02
CA ALA A 157 -6.20 23.92 2.37
C ALA A 157 -5.16 23.26 3.27
N VAL A 158 -4.41 24.04 4.08
CA VAL A 158 -3.49 23.49 5.09
C VAL A 158 -4.27 22.72 6.16
N LEU A 159 -5.38 23.26 6.66
CA LEU A 159 -6.22 22.58 7.64
C LEU A 159 -6.83 21.29 7.09
N VAL A 160 -7.31 21.31 5.84
CA VAL A 160 -7.82 20.14 5.13
C VAL A 160 -6.71 19.10 4.99
N SER A 161 -5.53 19.50 4.54
CA SER A 161 -4.37 18.60 4.42
C SER A 161 -4.03 17.93 5.76
N VAL A 162 -3.83 18.71 6.81
CA VAL A 162 -3.55 18.19 8.15
C VAL A 162 -4.66 17.25 8.63
N SER A 163 -5.92 17.62 8.40
CA SER A 163 -7.05 16.77 8.78
C SER A 163 -7.09 15.45 8.03
N VAL A 164 -6.78 15.43 6.73
CA VAL A 164 -6.69 14.20 5.92
C VAL A 164 -5.60 13.29 6.47
N PHE A 165 -4.41 13.82 6.76
CA PHE A 165 -3.32 13.04 7.37
C PHE A 165 -3.71 12.44 8.72
N VAL A 166 -4.34 13.25 9.59
CA VAL A 166 -4.78 12.79 10.91
C VAL A 166 -5.86 11.73 10.79
N LEU A 167 -6.87 11.93 9.94
CA LEU A 167 -7.97 10.98 9.74
C LEU A 167 -7.48 9.65 9.19
N VAL A 168 -6.65 9.66 8.14
CA VAL A 168 -6.10 8.43 7.55
C VAL A 168 -5.18 7.73 8.54
N GLY A 169 -4.35 8.50 9.25
CA GLY A 169 -3.44 7.95 10.25
C GLY A 169 -4.17 7.33 11.44
N LEU A 170 -5.24 7.95 11.93
CA LEU A 170 -6.08 7.37 12.98
C LEU A 170 -6.82 6.12 12.50
N ALA A 171 -7.38 6.16 11.28
CA ALA A 171 -8.09 5.02 10.69
C ALA A 171 -7.19 3.79 10.51
N HIS A 172 -5.91 4.00 10.16
CA HIS A 172 -4.93 2.92 10.00
C HIS A 172 -4.07 2.65 11.23
N SER A 173 -4.18 3.44 12.30
CA SER A 173 -3.51 3.19 13.59
C SER A 173 -3.80 1.81 14.23
N PRO A 174 -4.96 1.15 14.02
CA PRO A 174 -5.21 -0.19 14.54
C PRO A 174 -4.20 -1.23 14.06
N VAL A 175 -3.51 -0.99 12.93
CA VAL A 175 -2.43 -1.84 12.42
C VAL A 175 -1.30 -2.03 13.45
N PHE A 176 -1.08 -1.05 14.33
CA PHE A 176 -0.08 -1.16 15.40
C PHE A 176 -0.64 -1.82 16.67
N ARG A 177 -1.97 -1.85 16.84
CA ARG A 177 -2.66 -2.42 18.00
C ARG A 177 -3.04 -3.88 17.85
N MET A 178 -3.16 -4.40 16.63
CA MET A 178 -3.35 -5.84 16.39
C MET A 178 -2.04 -6.60 16.66
N GLY A 179 -1.80 -6.93 17.92
CA GLY A 179 -0.64 -7.70 18.39
C GLY A 179 -0.75 -9.22 18.19
N GLY A 180 -1.62 -9.71 17.30
CA GLY A 180 -2.08 -11.10 17.33
C GLY A 180 -1.51 -12.06 16.28
N GLU A 181 -1.16 -11.61 15.07
CA GLU A 181 -0.70 -12.53 14.01
C GLU A 181 0.65 -12.07 13.45
N LEU A 182 1.65 -12.95 13.56
CA LEU A 182 3.01 -12.77 13.04
C LEU A 182 3.08 -12.89 11.50
N THR A 183 1.98 -12.64 10.80
CA THR A 183 1.88 -12.69 9.34
C THR A 183 2.02 -11.27 8.79
N CYS A 184 3.12 -11.04 8.08
CA CYS A 184 3.38 -9.80 7.35
C CYS A 184 3.02 -10.02 5.89
N PHE A 185 2.20 -9.12 5.33
CA PHE A 185 1.73 -9.02 3.93
C PHE A 185 1.32 -10.32 3.24
#